data_AF-A0A9Q0GLD5-F1
#
_entry.id   AF-A0A9Q0GLD5-F1
#
_cell.length_a   1.000
_cell.length_b   1.000
_cell.length_c   1.000
_cell.angle_alpha   90.00
_cell.angle_beta   90.00
_cell.angle_gamma   90.00
#
_symmetry.space_group_name_H-M   'P 1'
#
loop_
_entity.id
_entity.type
_entity.pdbx_description
1 polymer ?
#
loop_
_entity_poly.entity_id
_entity_poly.type
_entity_poly.pdbx_seq_one_letter_code
_entity_poly.pdbx_strand_id
1 'polypeptide(L)'
;MGTGYASRGFLSIAVAPSSDQWKKMRRVVASEVIDPSRLCWLFEKRTEEADNLVRYVYNQCVSGAVVDVRVAVRQYNGNVIRKMVFNKRYFGEGMKDGGPGVEQEEYIDALFSMLFVLYAFCVSDYMPSLRRFGLNEHEKIMKVAIKIVNKYHDPIIDKRKWREGKKKEAEDFLDILISVKDSNGKPLLSTKEIKVQTTV
;
A
#
# COMPACT_ATOMS: atom_id res chain seq x y z
N MET A 1 -14.26 15.15 -2.46
CA MET A 1 -13.88 14.77 -1.08
C MET A 1 -12.54 14.08 -1.22
N GLY A 2 -11.55 14.40 -0.38
CA GLY A 2 -10.23 13.76 -0.47
C GLY A 2 -10.32 12.23 -0.45
N THR A 3 -11.24 11.71 0.38
CA THR A 3 -11.60 10.30 0.49
C THR A 3 -12.15 9.69 -0.81
N GLY A 4 -12.89 10.45 -1.63
CA GLY A 4 -13.40 9.99 -2.92
C GLY A 4 -12.30 9.77 -3.96
N TYR A 5 -11.23 10.58 -3.91
CA TYR A 5 -10.04 10.38 -4.73
C TYR A 5 -9.17 9.24 -4.20
N ALA A 6 -8.94 9.18 -2.88
CA ALA A 6 -8.18 8.11 -2.23
C ALA A 6 -8.78 6.71 -2.50
N SER A 7 -10.11 6.62 -2.57
CA SER A 7 -10.81 5.36 -2.85
C SER A 7 -11.14 5.11 -4.32
N ARG A 8 -10.67 5.96 -5.24
CA ARG A 8 -11.00 5.89 -6.69
C ARG A 8 -12.50 5.70 -6.95
N GLY A 9 -13.32 6.47 -6.24
CA GLY A 9 -14.79 6.34 -6.26
C GLY A 9 -15.33 5.28 -5.31
N PHE A 10 -14.84 5.25 -4.06
CA PHE A 10 -15.32 4.39 -2.98
C PHE A 10 -15.11 2.88 -3.17
N LEU A 11 -14.01 2.50 -3.82
CA LEU A 11 -13.61 1.10 -3.98
C LEU A 11 -12.67 0.62 -2.87
N SER A 12 -12.05 1.54 -2.12
CA SER A 12 -11.19 1.21 -0.99
C SER A 12 -12.03 0.96 0.26
N ILE A 13 -11.75 -0.15 0.95
CA ILE A 13 -12.38 -0.49 2.23
C ILE A 13 -12.22 0.59 3.30
N ALA A 14 -11.11 1.36 3.26
CA ALA A 14 -10.77 2.30 4.33
C ALA A 14 -11.70 3.50 4.41
N VAL A 15 -12.26 3.95 3.28
CA VAL A 15 -13.06 5.19 3.21
C VAL A 15 -14.34 5.04 2.37
N ALA A 16 -14.68 3.83 1.91
CA ALA A 16 -15.93 3.57 1.22
C ALA A 16 -17.13 3.56 2.20
N PRO A 17 -18.29 4.11 1.81
CA PRO A 17 -19.50 4.02 2.61
C PRO A 17 -20.00 2.57 2.67
N SER A 18 -20.74 2.25 3.73
CA SER A 18 -21.35 0.94 3.92
C SER A 18 -22.27 0.59 2.75
N SER A 19 -21.78 -0.26 1.86
CA SER A 19 -22.40 -0.72 0.62
C SER A 19 -22.10 -2.20 0.43
N ASP A 20 -22.78 -2.88 -0.49
CA ASP A 20 -22.50 -4.29 -0.76
C ASP A 20 -21.08 -4.48 -1.31
N GLN A 21 -20.56 -3.49 -2.04
CA GLN A 21 -19.16 -3.44 -2.45
C GLN A 21 -18.22 -3.39 -1.23
N TRP A 22 -18.50 -2.52 -0.26
CA TRP A 22 -17.70 -2.44 0.96
C TRP A 22 -17.78 -3.73 1.79
N LYS A 23 -18.97 -4.32 1.95
CA LYS A 23 -19.14 -5.60 2.65
C LYS A 23 -18.35 -6.72 1.97
N LYS A 24 -18.38 -6.78 0.63
CA LYS A 24 -17.61 -7.73 -0.17
C LYS A 24 -16.11 -7.59 0.10
N MET A 25 -15.57 -6.38 -0.05
CA MET A 25 -14.14 -6.12 0.19
C MET A 25 -13.74 -6.40 1.64
N ARG A 26 -14.57 -6.01 2.61
CA ARG A 26 -14.34 -6.28 4.03
C ARG A 26 -14.26 -7.76 4.32
N ARG A 27 -15.17 -8.56 3.77
CA ARG A 27 -15.11 -10.02 3.91
C ARG A 27 -13.82 -10.59 3.34
N VAL A 28 -13.43 -10.17 2.14
CA VAL A 28 -12.19 -10.65 1.49
C VAL A 28 -10.97 -10.29 2.32
N VAL A 29 -10.83 -9.02 2.74
CA VAL A 29 -9.68 -8.62 3.56
C VAL A 29 -9.66 -9.41 4.88
N ALA A 30 -10.80 -9.50 5.57
CA ALA A 30 -10.90 -10.21 6.85
C ALA A 30 -10.51 -11.69 6.77
N SER A 31 -10.96 -12.38 5.71
CA SER A 31 -10.75 -13.84 5.57
C SER A 31 -9.44 -14.20 4.87
N GLU A 32 -8.97 -13.39 3.93
CA GLU A 32 -7.86 -13.75 3.06
C GLU A 32 -6.56 -12.99 3.35
N VAL A 33 -6.63 -11.84 4.02
CA VAL A 33 -5.47 -10.96 4.24
C VAL A 33 -5.08 -10.90 5.72
N ILE A 34 -6.03 -10.59 6.61
CA ILE A 34 -5.76 -10.39 8.04
C ILE A 34 -6.11 -11.60 8.92
N ASP A 35 -6.38 -12.75 8.32
CA ASP A 35 -6.61 -13.99 9.05
C ASP A 35 -5.35 -14.44 9.82
N PRO A 36 -5.46 -14.98 11.06
CA PRO A 36 -4.31 -15.40 11.84
C PRO A 36 -3.37 -16.37 11.10
N SER A 37 -3.91 -17.31 10.32
CA SER A 37 -3.08 -18.25 9.55
C SER A 37 -2.26 -17.52 8.47
N ARG A 38 -2.83 -16.48 7.84
CA ARG A 38 -2.14 -15.63 6.87
C ARG A 38 -1.06 -14.79 7.52
N LEU A 39 -1.32 -14.27 8.72
CA LEU A 39 -0.32 -13.53 9.48
C LEU A 39 0.85 -14.43 9.90
N CYS A 40 0.60 -15.69 10.28
CA CYS A 40 1.63 -16.68 10.54
C CYS A 40 2.42 -17.04 9.28
N TRP A 41 1.74 -17.27 8.14
CA TRP A 41 2.40 -17.57 6.87
C TRP A 41 3.35 -16.46 6.39
N LEU A 42 3.05 -15.20 6.69
CA LEU A 42 3.90 -14.05 6.37
C LEU A 42 4.92 -13.68 7.46
N PHE A 43 5.04 -14.49 8.52
CA PHE A 43 5.89 -14.19 9.66
C PHE A 43 7.37 -14.03 9.27
N GLU A 44 7.89 -14.95 8.45
CA GLU A 44 9.29 -14.90 7.99
C GLU A 44 9.59 -13.62 7.21
N LYS A 45 8.67 -13.18 6.36
CA LYS A 45 8.83 -11.94 5.60
C LYS A 45 8.90 -10.69 6.47
N ARG A 46 8.12 -10.64 7.55
CA ARG A 46 8.17 -9.54 8.51
C ARG A 46 9.47 -9.57 9.31
N THR A 47 9.91 -10.77 9.69
CA THR A 47 11.16 -10.99 10.41
C THR A 47 12.36 -10.55 9.56
N GLU A 48 12.38 -10.89 8.26
CA GLU A 48 13.41 -10.43 7.33
C GLU A 48 13.50 -8.90 7.26
N GLU A 49 12.36 -8.20 7.22
CA GLU A 49 12.37 -6.73 7.21
C GLU A 49 12.79 -6.13 8.57
N ALA A 50 12.52 -6.81 9.68
CA ALA A 50 13.00 -6.42 11.00
C ALA A 50 14.53 -6.59 11.11
N ASP A 51 15.07 -7.71 10.67
CA ASP A 51 16.52 -7.97 10.64
C ASP A 51 17.26 -6.91 9.81
N ASN A 52 16.66 -6.51 8.70
CA ASN A 52 17.23 -5.46 7.88
C ASN A 52 17.16 -4.07 8.51
N LEU A 53 16.11 -3.75 9.29
CA LEU A 53 16.07 -2.52 10.07
C LEU A 53 17.21 -2.51 11.10
N VAL A 54 17.42 -3.63 11.80
CA VAL A 54 18.53 -3.80 12.75
C VAL A 54 19.87 -3.60 12.04
N ARG A 55 20.04 -4.22 10.87
CA ARG A 55 21.26 -4.07 10.05
C ARG A 55 21.49 -2.61 9.63
N TYR A 56 20.45 -1.90 9.22
CA TYR A 56 20.54 -0.48 8.88
C TYR A 56 21.01 0.35 10.08
N VAL A 57 20.37 0.19 11.24
CA VAL A 57 20.73 0.90 12.48
C VAL A 57 22.17 0.57 12.91
N TYR A 58 22.56 -0.71 12.81
CA TYR A 58 23.93 -1.14 13.08
C TYR A 58 24.95 -0.45 12.16
N ASN A 59 24.67 -0.39 10.86
CA ASN A 59 25.55 0.26 9.89
C ASN A 59 25.71 1.77 10.17
N GLN A 60 24.63 2.45 10.59
CA GLN A 60 24.71 3.86 11.03
C GLN A 60 25.54 4.01 12.30
N CYS A 61 25.43 3.08 13.24
CA CYS A 61 26.23 3.09 14.46
C CYS A 61 27.73 2.91 14.15
N VAL A 62 28.08 1.96 13.28
CA VAL A 62 29.47 1.70 12.86
C VAL A 62 30.08 2.90 12.13
N SER A 63 29.30 3.63 11.34
CA SER A 63 29.77 4.85 10.67
C SER A 63 29.80 6.09 11.56
N GLY A 64 29.36 5.99 12.82
CA GLY A 64 29.24 7.13 13.74
C GLY A 64 28.13 8.12 13.35
N ALA A 65 27.20 7.71 12.49
CA ALA A 65 26.11 8.55 12.01
C ALA A 65 24.93 8.61 13.00
N VAL A 66 24.19 9.71 12.96
CA VAL A 66 22.96 9.89 13.73
C VAL A 66 21.82 9.18 13.01
N VAL A 67 21.07 8.35 13.74
CA VAL A 67 19.89 7.66 13.20
C VAL A 67 18.67 8.57 13.27
N ASP A 68 18.16 8.96 12.11
CA ASP A 68 16.82 9.56 12.02
C ASP A 68 15.75 8.48 12.23
N VAL A 69 15.16 8.46 13.43
CA VAL A 69 14.12 7.50 13.82
C VAL A 69 12.87 7.63 12.94
N ARG A 70 12.53 8.83 12.47
CA ARG A 70 11.38 9.02 11.57
C ARG A 70 11.64 8.32 10.25
N VAL A 71 12.81 8.51 9.65
CA VAL A 71 13.18 7.83 8.40
C VAL A 71 13.19 6.31 8.62
N ALA A 72 13.88 5.84 9.67
CA ALA A 72 13.99 4.42 9.97
C ALA A 72 12.62 3.73 10.13
N VAL A 73 11.72 4.32 10.91
CA VAL A 73 10.38 3.76 11.18
C VAL A 73 9.48 3.83 9.94
N ARG A 74 9.49 4.93 9.18
CA ARG A 74 8.70 5.05 7.95
C ARG A 74 9.12 4.02 6.91
N GLN A 75 10.43 3.86 6.73
CA GLN A 75 11.00 2.89 5.80
C GLN A 75 10.67 1.45 6.23
N TYR A 76 10.85 1.11 7.50
CA TYR A 76 10.49 -0.22 8.01
C TYR A 76 9.02 -0.57 7.75
N ASN A 77 8.10 0.32 8.12
CA ASN A 77 6.66 0.07 7.92
C ASN A 77 6.30 -0.12 6.45
N GLY A 78 6.81 0.74 5.57
CA GLY A 78 6.55 0.60 4.14
C GLY A 78 7.20 -0.64 3.53
N ASN A 79 8.41 -1.02 3.98
CA ASN A 79 9.09 -2.23 3.54
C ASN A 79 8.31 -3.49 3.95
N VAL A 80 7.85 -3.57 5.20
CA VAL A 80 7.04 -4.68 5.71
C VAL A 80 5.77 -4.85 4.88
N ILE A 81 5.01 -3.78 4.66
CA ILE A 81 3.78 -3.85 3.86
C ILE A 81 4.11 -4.25 2.41
N ARG A 82 5.12 -3.63 1.79
CA ARG A 82 5.52 -3.94 0.41
C ARG A 82 5.99 -5.39 0.25
N LYS A 83 6.73 -5.92 1.22
CA LYS A 83 7.17 -7.32 1.24
C LYS A 83 5.99 -8.27 1.41
N MET A 84 5.01 -7.95 2.25
CA MET A 84 3.79 -8.76 2.40
C MET A 84 2.85 -8.70 1.18
N VAL A 85 2.79 -7.56 0.48
CA VAL A 85 1.87 -7.36 -0.66
C VAL A 85 2.48 -7.83 -1.98
N PHE A 86 3.76 -7.54 -2.23
CA PHE A 86 4.42 -7.76 -3.53
C PHE A 86 5.66 -8.66 -3.45
N ASN A 87 5.96 -9.24 -2.29
CA ASN A 87 7.18 -10.01 -2.05
C ASN A 87 8.45 -9.26 -2.50
N LYS A 88 8.46 -7.94 -2.34
CA LYS A 88 9.53 -7.06 -2.80
C LYS A 88 10.03 -6.19 -1.66
N ARG A 89 11.35 -6.19 -1.48
CA ARG A 89 12.01 -5.25 -0.58
C ARG A 89 12.10 -3.86 -1.19
N TYR A 90 12.45 -3.73 -2.47
CA TYR A 90 12.72 -2.45 -3.12
C TYR A 90 12.02 -2.33 -4.49
N PHE A 91 11.75 -1.10 -4.92
CA PHE A 91 11.30 -0.83 -6.29
C PHE A 91 12.47 -0.52 -7.22
N GLY A 92 13.49 0.18 -6.71
CA GLY A 92 14.78 0.42 -7.37
C GLY A 92 15.94 -0.23 -6.61
N GLU A 93 17.12 0.39 -6.70
CA GLU A 93 18.29 -0.02 -5.93
C GLU A 93 18.17 0.44 -4.47
N GLY A 94 18.68 -0.38 -3.54
CA GLY A 94 18.84 0.02 -2.15
C GLY A 94 20.21 0.63 -1.91
N MET A 95 20.36 1.40 -0.84
CA MET A 95 21.69 1.86 -0.43
C MET A 95 22.52 0.71 0.19
N LYS A 96 23.85 0.82 0.11
CA LYS A 96 24.79 -0.19 0.63
C LYS A 96 24.66 -0.39 2.15
N ASP A 97 24.28 0.65 2.87
CA ASP A 97 24.02 0.63 4.30
C ASP A 97 22.66 0.01 4.66
N GLY A 98 21.85 -0.38 3.67
CA GLY A 98 20.50 -0.89 3.86
C GLY A 98 19.43 0.20 3.98
N GLY A 99 19.82 1.47 3.80
CA GLY A 99 18.93 2.62 3.77
C GLY A 99 18.10 2.72 2.48
N PRO A 100 17.16 3.67 2.44
CA PRO A 100 16.29 3.84 1.28
C PRO A 100 17.05 4.42 0.09
N GLY A 101 16.84 3.84 -1.09
CA GLY A 101 17.22 4.47 -2.36
C GLY A 101 16.20 5.54 -2.79
N VAL A 102 16.50 6.24 -3.88
CA VAL A 102 15.70 7.36 -4.39
C VAL A 102 14.23 6.96 -4.63
N GLU A 103 13.98 5.80 -5.25
CA GLU A 103 12.62 5.32 -5.50
C GLU A 103 11.91 4.90 -4.21
N GLN A 104 12.65 4.46 -3.19
CA GLN A 104 12.07 4.12 -1.90
C GLN A 104 11.65 5.38 -1.15
N GLU A 105 12.46 6.43 -1.18
CA GLU A 105 12.11 7.73 -0.60
C GLU A 105 10.89 8.33 -1.31
N GLU A 106 10.90 8.42 -2.65
CA GLU A 106 9.77 8.93 -3.45
C GLU A 106 8.46 8.19 -3.11
N TYR A 107 8.54 6.86 -3.00
CA TYR A 107 7.38 6.02 -2.68
C TYR A 107 6.87 6.23 -1.25
N ILE A 108 7.77 6.24 -0.25
CA ILE A 108 7.39 6.38 1.16
C ILE A 108 6.83 7.78 1.43
N ASP A 109 7.44 8.81 0.87
CA ASP A 109 6.94 10.18 1.02
C ASP A 109 5.56 10.36 0.38
N ALA A 110 5.32 9.72 -0.77
CA ALA A 110 3.99 9.68 -1.37
C ALA A 110 2.97 8.97 -0.46
N LEU A 111 3.30 7.80 0.10
CA LEU A 111 2.42 7.10 1.03
C LEU A 111 2.08 7.94 2.27
N PHE A 112 3.10 8.55 2.90
CA PHE A 112 2.88 9.39 4.08
C PHE A 112 2.17 10.70 3.73
N SER A 113 2.30 11.22 2.50
CA SER A 113 1.49 12.34 2.01
C SER A 113 0.02 11.95 1.84
N MET A 114 -0.26 10.73 1.35
CA MET A 114 -1.64 10.21 1.31
C MET A 114 -2.23 10.09 2.72
N LEU A 115 -1.48 9.50 3.66
CA LEU A 115 -1.91 9.40 5.06
C LEU A 115 -2.14 10.78 5.68
N PHE A 116 -1.22 11.72 5.46
CA PHE A 116 -1.36 13.09 5.95
C PHE A 116 -2.66 13.72 5.46
N VAL A 117 -2.95 13.65 4.15
CA VAL A 117 -4.18 14.22 3.59
C VAL A 117 -5.44 13.48 4.07
N LEU A 118 -5.38 12.16 4.25
CA LEU A 118 -6.52 11.38 4.78
C LEU A 118 -6.92 11.81 6.19
N TYR A 119 -5.95 12.20 7.03
CA TYR A 119 -6.19 12.66 8.40
C TYR A 119 -6.22 14.19 8.54
N ALA A 120 -5.96 14.93 7.47
CA ALA A 120 -5.99 16.39 7.48
C ALA A 120 -7.41 16.94 7.54
N PHE A 121 -7.59 18.04 8.26
CA PHE A 121 -8.85 18.77 8.26
C PHE A 121 -9.06 19.47 6.90
N CYS A 122 -9.92 18.89 6.06
CA CYS A 122 -10.29 19.45 4.76
C CYS A 122 -11.60 20.23 4.88
N VAL A 123 -11.55 21.56 4.93
CA VAL A 123 -12.77 22.41 5.00
C VAL A 123 -13.74 22.10 3.87
N SER A 124 -13.23 21.79 2.67
CA SER A 124 -14.02 21.43 1.48
C SER A 124 -14.71 20.06 1.54
N ASP A 125 -14.42 19.26 2.58
CA ASP A 125 -15.17 18.04 2.89
C ASP A 125 -16.43 18.36 3.71
N TYR A 126 -16.42 19.44 4.49
CA TYR A 126 -17.57 19.92 5.28
C TYR A 126 -18.41 20.96 4.54
N MET A 127 -17.78 21.79 3.71
CA MET A 127 -18.43 22.85 2.93
C MET A 127 -18.16 22.65 1.43
N PRO A 128 -18.97 21.84 0.72
CA PRO A 128 -18.71 21.48 -0.67
C PRO A 128 -18.66 22.66 -1.65
N SER A 129 -19.35 23.77 -1.34
CA SER A 129 -19.32 25.00 -2.14
C SER A 129 -17.92 25.61 -2.25
N LEU A 130 -17.07 25.44 -1.23
CA LEU A 130 -15.69 25.93 -1.20
C LEU A 130 -14.78 25.29 -2.27
N ARG A 131 -15.17 24.15 -2.85
CA ARG A 131 -14.44 23.52 -3.95
C ARG A 131 -14.38 24.39 -5.20
N ARG A 132 -15.42 25.21 -5.43
CA ARG A 132 -15.49 26.13 -6.58
C ARG A 132 -14.53 27.32 -6.44
N PHE A 133 -14.10 27.61 -5.21
CA PHE A 133 -13.17 28.70 -4.91
C PHE A 133 -11.70 28.27 -4.92
N GLY A 134 -11.40 27.05 -5.39
CA GLY A 134 -10.02 26.60 -5.58
C GLY A 134 -9.29 26.13 -4.32
N LEU A 135 -9.97 26.03 -3.18
CA LEU A 135 -9.44 25.49 -1.90
C LEU A 135 -9.30 23.95 -1.94
N ASN A 136 -8.60 23.44 -2.96
CA ASN A 136 -8.43 22.01 -3.27
C ASN A 136 -6.97 21.56 -3.13
N GLU A 137 -6.18 22.21 -2.27
CA GLU A 137 -4.75 21.91 -2.08
C GLU A 137 -4.52 20.45 -1.67
N HIS A 138 -5.23 19.98 -0.64
CA HIS A 138 -5.20 18.59 -0.21
C HIS A 138 -5.57 17.60 -1.33
N GLU A 139 -6.52 17.96 -2.20
CA GLU A 139 -6.89 17.13 -3.34
C GLU A 139 -5.75 17.04 -4.37
N LYS A 140 -5.03 18.15 -4.62
CA LYS A 140 -3.86 18.16 -5.50
C LYS A 140 -2.75 17.28 -4.93
N ILE A 141 -2.45 17.40 -3.64
CA ILE A 141 -1.46 16.56 -2.95
C ILE A 141 -1.84 15.08 -3.07
N MET A 142 -3.09 14.73 -2.77
CA MET A 142 -3.59 13.35 -2.88
C MET A 142 -3.44 12.80 -4.31
N LYS A 143 -3.76 13.58 -5.34
CA LYS A 143 -3.63 13.16 -6.74
C LYS A 143 -2.17 12.89 -7.12
N VAL A 144 -1.25 13.75 -6.72
CA VAL A 144 0.19 13.57 -6.98
C VAL A 144 0.68 12.32 -6.27
N ALA A 145 0.35 12.16 -4.99
CA ALA A 145 0.77 11.02 -4.20
C ALA A 145 0.24 9.67 -4.75
N ILE A 146 -1.05 9.62 -5.11
CA ILE A 146 -1.65 8.44 -5.78
C ILE A 146 -0.93 8.13 -7.10
N LYS A 147 -0.59 9.15 -7.89
CA LYS A 147 0.13 8.95 -9.16
C LYS A 147 1.49 8.29 -8.92
N ILE A 148 2.22 8.74 -7.90
CA ILE A 148 3.52 8.15 -7.52
C ILE A 148 3.34 6.71 -7.02
N VAL A 149 2.38 6.44 -6.14
CA VAL A 149 2.15 5.06 -5.66
C VAL A 149 1.78 4.13 -6.82
N ASN A 150 0.89 4.57 -7.71
CA ASN A 150 0.46 3.78 -8.87
C ASN A 150 1.60 3.51 -9.86
N LYS A 151 2.53 4.47 -10.05
CA LYS A 151 3.74 4.29 -10.87
C LYS A 151 4.50 3.03 -10.46
N TYR A 152 4.52 2.69 -9.17
CA TYR A 152 5.20 1.50 -8.65
C TYR A 152 4.31 0.26 -8.57
N HIS A 153 3.04 0.41 -8.20
CA HIS A 153 2.12 -0.72 -7.97
C HIS A 153 1.58 -1.32 -9.26
N ASP A 154 1.07 -0.48 -10.17
CA ASP A 154 0.32 -0.93 -11.35
C ASP A 154 1.13 -1.89 -12.25
N PRO A 155 2.42 -1.65 -12.57
CA PRO A 155 3.19 -2.57 -13.40
C PRO A 155 3.33 -3.97 -12.78
N ILE A 156 3.41 -4.07 -11.45
CA ILE A 156 3.51 -5.35 -10.74
C ILE A 156 2.18 -6.08 -10.82
N ILE A 157 1.08 -5.36 -10.55
CA ILE A 157 -0.28 -5.91 -10.55
C ILE A 157 -0.64 -6.41 -11.95
N ASP A 158 -0.43 -5.59 -12.97
CA ASP A 158 -0.78 -5.91 -14.35
C ASP A 158 0.04 -7.11 -14.86
N LYS A 159 1.35 -7.14 -14.55
CA LYS A 159 2.22 -8.28 -14.89
C LYS A 159 1.77 -9.59 -14.24
N ARG A 160 1.29 -9.54 -12.99
CA ARG A 160 0.83 -10.76 -12.29
C ARG A 160 -0.56 -11.19 -12.71
N LYS A 161 -1.47 -10.24 -12.98
CA LYS A 161 -2.77 -10.54 -13.57
C LYS A 161 -2.64 -11.21 -14.94
N TRP A 162 -1.68 -10.80 -15.76
CA TRP A 162 -1.38 -11.50 -17.03
C TRP A 162 -0.91 -12.95 -16.86
N ARG A 163 -0.40 -13.32 -15.68
CA ARG A 163 0.07 -14.67 -15.33
C ARG A 163 -0.95 -15.45 -14.49
N GLU A 164 -2.17 -14.94 -14.34
CA GLU A 164 -3.24 -15.60 -13.59
C GLU A 164 -3.48 -17.03 -14.10
N GLY A 165 -3.63 -17.98 -13.18
CA GLY A 165 -3.78 -19.41 -13.49
C GLY A 165 -2.49 -20.18 -13.82
N LYS A 166 -1.34 -19.50 -13.96
CA LYS A 166 -0.04 -20.17 -14.19
C LYS A 166 0.72 -20.50 -12.91
N LYS A 167 0.33 -19.91 -11.78
CA LYS A 167 0.98 -20.09 -10.48
C LYS A 167 0.18 -21.07 -9.64
N LYS A 168 0.86 -22.08 -9.08
CA LYS A 168 0.23 -23.13 -8.26
C LYS A 168 -0.05 -22.68 -6.83
N GLU A 169 0.83 -21.83 -6.28
CA GLU A 169 0.75 -21.37 -4.90
C GLU A 169 0.90 -19.85 -4.84
N ALA A 170 0.12 -19.23 -3.96
CA ALA A 170 0.22 -17.80 -3.70
C ALA A 170 1.49 -17.53 -2.91
N GLU A 171 2.26 -16.51 -3.29
CA GLU A 171 3.48 -16.13 -2.54
C GLU A 171 3.26 -14.92 -1.65
N ASP A 172 2.27 -14.07 -1.92
CA ASP A 172 1.98 -12.86 -1.15
C ASP A 172 0.50 -12.44 -1.27
N PHE A 173 0.12 -11.31 -0.67
CA PHE A 173 -1.27 -10.85 -0.70
C PHE A 173 -1.78 -10.51 -2.09
N LEU A 174 -0.93 -10.03 -3.01
CA LEU A 174 -1.39 -9.76 -4.37
C LEU A 174 -1.82 -11.06 -5.06
N ASP A 175 -1.07 -12.15 -4.91
CA ASP A 175 -1.46 -13.44 -5.49
C ASP A 175 -2.75 -13.98 -4.86
N ILE A 176 -2.93 -13.78 -3.56
CA ILE A 176 -4.18 -14.11 -2.87
C ILE A 176 -5.34 -13.32 -3.48
N LEU A 177 -5.26 -11.99 -3.53
CA LEU A 177 -6.30 -11.12 -4.09
C LEU A 177 -6.62 -11.45 -5.55
N ILE A 178 -5.63 -11.85 -6.35
CA ILE A 178 -5.82 -12.30 -7.73
C ILE A 178 -6.59 -13.62 -7.79
N SER A 179 -6.34 -14.55 -6.85
CA SER A 179 -6.87 -15.91 -6.86
C SER A 179 -8.23 -16.10 -6.19
N VAL A 180 -8.72 -15.10 -5.43
CA VAL A 180 -10.04 -15.18 -4.79
C VAL A 180 -11.14 -15.34 -5.84
N LYS A 181 -11.97 -16.37 -5.66
CA LYS A 181 -13.09 -16.72 -6.55
C LYS A 181 -14.44 -16.61 -5.83
N ASP A 182 -15.49 -16.39 -6.62
CA ASP A 182 -16.88 -16.49 -6.16
C ASP A 182 -17.34 -17.95 -6.06
N SER A 183 -18.58 -18.17 -5.63
CA SER A 183 -19.19 -19.51 -5.52
C SER A 183 -19.29 -20.25 -6.87
N ASN A 184 -19.18 -19.53 -7.98
CA ASN A 184 -19.23 -20.09 -9.35
C ASN A 184 -17.82 -20.33 -9.91
N GLY A 185 -16.76 -20.14 -9.12
CA GLY A 185 -15.37 -20.30 -9.54
C GLY A 185 -14.83 -19.17 -10.42
N LYS A 186 -15.58 -18.07 -10.59
CA LYS A 186 -15.13 -16.88 -11.34
C LYS A 186 -14.32 -15.95 -10.44
N PRO A 187 -13.37 -15.14 -10.97
CA PRO A 187 -12.64 -14.17 -10.17
C PRO A 187 -13.59 -13.23 -9.42
N LEU A 188 -13.46 -13.15 -8.09
CA LEU A 188 -14.32 -12.32 -7.25
C LEU A 188 -13.99 -10.83 -7.36
N LEU A 189 -12.72 -10.53 -7.64
CA LEU A 189 -12.17 -9.18 -7.70
C LEU A 189 -11.75 -8.80 -9.12
N SER A 190 -12.19 -7.62 -9.55
CA SER A 190 -11.69 -6.96 -10.74
C SER A 190 -10.29 -6.39 -10.54
N THR A 191 -9.54 -6.18 -11.62
CA THR A 191 -8.23 -5.54 -11.58
C THR A 191 -8.28 -4.15 -10.91
N LYS A 192 -9.38 -3.41 -11.12
CA LYS A 192 -9.56 -2.08 -10.50
C LYS A 192 -9.66 -2.19 -8.97
N GLU A 193 -10.39 -3.17 -8.45
CA GLU A 193 -10.51 -3.41 -7.01
C GLU A 193 -9.18 -3.83 -6.40
N ILE A 194 -8.43 -4.70 -7.08
CA ILE A 194 -7.10 -5.14 -6.62
C ILE A 194 -6.13 -3.96 -6.56
N LYS A 195 -6.09 -3.11 -7.61
CA LYS A 195 -5.26 -1.90 -7.63
C LYS A 195 -5.60 -0.94 -6.49
N VAL A 196 -6.87 -0.80 -6.15
CA VAL A 196 -7.29 0.08 -5.05
C VAL A 196 -6.90 -0.52 -3.70
N GLN A 197 -7.14 -1.82 -3.49
CA GLN A 197 -6.91 -2.47 -2.21
C GLN A 197 -5.43 -2.67 -1.86
N THR A 198 -4.55 -2.64 -2.86
CA THR A 198 -3.08 -2.69 -2.67
C THR A 198 -2.46 -1.33 -2.37
N THR A 199 -3.19 -0.23 -2.62
CA THR A 199 -2.75 1.15 -2.39
C THR A 199 -3.12 1.67 -0.99
N VAL A 200 -4.19 1.15 -0.38
CA VAL A 200 -4.82 1.67 0.84
C VAL A 200 -4.84 0.65 1.96
#